data_AF-A0A8I1UJM5-F1
#
_entry.id   AF-A0A8I1UJM5-F1
#
_cell.length_a   1.000
_cell.length_b   1.000
_cell.length_c   1.000
_cell.angle_alpha   90.00
_cell.angle_beta   90.00
_cell.angle_gamma   90.00
#
_symmetry.space_group_name_H-M   'P 1'
#
loop_
_entity.id
_entity.type
_entity.pdbx_description
1 polymer ?
#
loop_
_entity_poly.entity_id
_entity_poly.type
_entity_poly.pdbx_seq_one_letter_code
_entity_poly.pdbx_strand_id
1 'polypeptide(L)' 'MAGQVQSQGEAKGEEERVPVMQQILDNPFLLLFLGITLPTVLYILWGVMEIATIPVTPLGK' A
#
# COMPACT_ATOMS: atom_id res chain seq x y z
N MET A 1 37.32 15.05 44.99
CA MET A 1 37.01 13.61 45.11
C MET A 1 35.54 13.44 45.49
N ALA A 2 34.68 13.31 44.49
CA ALA A 2 33.31 12.77 44.55
C ALA A 2 33.02 12.43 43.08
N GLY A 3 33.06 11.18 42.65
CA GLY A 3 32.35 10.06 43.24
C GLY A 3 31.04 9.92 42.47
N GLN A 4 31.18 9.43 41.24
CA GLN A 4 30.16 8.79 40.39
C GLN A 4 28.68 9.08 40.71
N VAL A 5 28.03 9.87 39.84
CA VAL A 5 26.65 9.57 39.45
C VAL A 5 26.71 9.08 38.02
N GLN A 6 27.12 7.81 37.89
CA GLN A 6 26.75 7.01 36.73
C GLN A 6 25.23 6.84 36.80
N SER A 7 24.49 7.75 36.17
CA SER A 7 23.14 7.42 35.73
C SER A 7 23.29 6.64 34.43
N GLN A 8 23.72 5.38 34.57
CA GLN A 8 23.43 4.35 33.58
C GLN A 8 21.92 4.08 33.65
N GLY A 9 21.16 5.01 33.11
CA GLY A 9 19.84 4.70 32.57
C GLY A 9 20.07 4.18 31.16
N GLU A 10 20.57 2.95 31.03
CA GLU A 10 20.39 2.20 29.79
C GLU A 10 18.90 1.89 29.67
N ALA A 11 18.11 2.90 29.29
CA ALA A 11 16.91 2.67 28.53
C ALA A 11 17.41 2.12 27.20
N LYS A 12 17.65 0.81 27.17
CA LYS A 12 17.70 0.01 25.96
C LYS A 12 16.41 0.37 25.23
N GLY A 13 16.50 1.30 24.29
CA GLY A 13 15.43 1.55 23.35
C GLY A 13 15.23 0.23 22.64
N GLU A 14 14.19 -0.51 23.01
CA GLU A 14 13.58 -1.44 22.08
C GLU A 14 13.29 -0.59 20.85
N GLU A 15 14.07 -0.79 19.78
CA GLU A 15 13.66 -0.38 18.44
C GLU A 15 12.35 -1.12 18.20
N GLU A 16 11.25 -0.48 18.57
CA GLU A 16 9.91 -0.98 18.37
C GLU A 16 9.75 -1.11 16.85
N ARG A 17 9.84 -2.35 16.36
CA ARG A 17 9.84 -2.64 14.93
C ARG A 17 8.53 -2.10 14.36
N VAL A 18 8.63 -1.05 13.55
CA VAL A 18 7.47 -0.43 12.91
C VAL A 18 6.76 -1.51 12.09
N PRO A 19 5.49 -1.84 12.41
CA PRO A 19 4.78 -2.90 11.73
C PRO A 19 4.58 -2.54 10.25
N VAL A 20 4.71 -3.54 9.38
CA VAL A 20 4.74 -3.37 7.91
C VAL A 20 3.49 -2.66 7.39
N MET A 21 2.33 -2.93 7.97
CA MET A 21 1.09 -2.26 7.57
C MET A 21 1.15 -0.75 7.82
N GLN A 22 1.81 -0.31 8.90
CA GLN A 22 2.00 1.11 9.21
C GLN A 22 2.89 1.77 8.16
N GLN A 23 4.00 1.14 7.78
CA GLN A 23 4.88 1.66 6.72
C GLN A 23 4.17 1.82 5.36
N ILE A 24 3.22 0.94 5.05
CA ILE A 24 2.41 1.03 3.82
C ILE A 24 1.43 2.21 3.90
N LEU A 25 0.78 2.41 5.05
CA LEU A 25 -0.17 3.51 5.28
C LEU A 25 0.51 4.87 5.49
N ASP A 26 1.76 4.88 5.97
CA ASP A 26 2.53 6.11 6.24
C ASP A 26 3.17 6.68 4.96
N ASN A 27 3.20 5.92 3.86
CA ASN A 27 3.72 6.39 2.58
C ASN A 27 2.58 6.89 1.66
N PRO A 28 2.40 8.21 1.51
CA PRO A 28 1.32 8.76 0.71
C PRO A 28 1.41 8.39 -0.78
N PHE A 29 2.61 8.12 -1.32
CA PHE A 29 2.76 7.68 -2.70
C PHE A 29 2.32 6.23 -2.90
N LEU A 30 2.56 5.35 -1.93
CA LEU A 30 2.05 3.97 -1.98
C LEU A 30 0.53 3.95 -1.89
N LEU A 31 -0.05 4.77 -1.02
CA LEU A 31 -1.51 4.93 -0.93
C LEU A 31 -2.10 5.51 -2.22
N LEU A 32 -1.46 6.51 -2.82
CA LEU A 32 -1.89 7.08 -4.10
C LEU A 32 -1.78 6.07 -5.24
N PHE A 33 -0.67 5.34 -5.29
CA PHE A 33 -0.46 4.29 -6.28
C PHE A 33 -1.52 3.21 -6.17
N LEU A 34 -1.76 2.70 -4.97
CA LEU A 34 -2.79 1.68 -4.71
C LEU A 34 -4.19 2.24 -5.02
N GLY A 35 -4.47 3.48 -4.63
CA GLY A 35 -5.74 4.15 -4.83
C GLY A 35 -6.12 4.37 -6.29
N ILE A 36 -5.14 4.57 -7.18
CA ILE A 36 -5.38 4.69 -8.63
C ILE A 36 -5.31 3.31 -9.29
N THR A 37 -4.34 2.48 -8.91
CA THR A 37 -4.08 1.19 -9.57
C THR A 37 -5.22 0.21 -9.34
N LEU A 38 -5.77 0.12 -8.12
CA LEU A 38 -6.89 -0.78 -7.81
C LEU A 38 -8.12 -0.53 -8.70
N PRO A 39 -8.73 0.67 -8.70
CA PRO A 39 -9.88 0.91 -9.56
C PRO A 39 -9.49 0.79 -11.03
N THR A 40 -8.32 1.27 -11.45
CA THR A 40 -7.90 1.18 -12.86
C THR A 40 -7.86 -0.26 -13.35
N VAL A 41 -7.19 -1.16 -12.62
CA VAL A 41 -7.12 -2.58 -13.00
C VAL A 41 -8.49 -3.23 -12.96
N LEU A 42 -9.27 -2.99 -11.90
CA LEU A 42 -10.62 -3.53 -11.80
C LEU A 42 -11.52 -3.08 -12.96
N TYR A 43 -11.52 -1.79 -13.31
CA TYR A 43 -12.31 -1.27 -14.42
C TYR A 43 -11.82 -1.75 -15.77
N ILE A 44 -10.51 -1.93 -15.97
CA ILE A 44 -9.97 -2.52 -17.20
C ILE A 44 -10.44 -3.96 -17.33
N LEU A 45 -10.25 -4.78 -16.29
CA LEU A 45 -10.65 -6.18 -16.32
C LEU A 45 -12.15 -6.32 -16.54
N TRP A 46 -12.95 -5.52 -15.83
CA TRP A 46 -14.39 -5.50 -16.02
C TRP A 46 -14.78 -5.05 -17.43
N GLY A 47 -14.20 -3.96 -17.93
CA GLY A 47 -14.48 -3.45 -19.27
C GLY A 47 -14.10 -4.42 -20.38
N VAL A 48 -12.98 -5.14 -20.23
CA VAL A 48 -12.57 -6.18 -21.18
C VAL A 48 -13.56 -7.34 -21.16
N MET A 49 -13.97 -7.79 -19.98
CA MET A 49 -14.99 -8.83 -19.85
C MET A 49 -16.32 -8.39 -20.48
N GLU A 50 -16.76 -7.16 -20.23
CA GLU A 50 -17.98 -6.57 -20.81
C GLU A 50 -17.91 -6.62 -22.35
N ILE A 51 -16.82 -6.11 -22.94
CA ILE A 51 -16.62 -6.10 -24.40
C ILE A 51 -16.60 -7.52 -24.96
N ALA A 52 -15.94 -8.46 -24.30
CA ALA A 52 -15.87 -9.85 -24.74
C ALA A 52 -17.23 -10.56 -24.73
N THR A 53 -18.17 -10.11 -23.90
CA THR A 53 -19.54 -10.65 -23.84
C THR A 53 -20.51 -10.03 -24.85
N ILE A 54 -20.14 -8.93 -25.51
CA ILE A 54 -21.00 -8.29 -26.51
C ILE A 54 -21.13 -9.23 -27.73
N PRO A 55 -22.36 -9.64 -28.09
CA PRO A 55 -22.57 -10.47 -29.27
C PRO A 55 -22.23 -9.69 -30.54
N VAL A 56 -21.30 -10.22 -31.33
CA VAL A 56 -20.93 -9.65 -32.63
C VAL A 56 -22.08 -9.84 -33.62
N THR A 57 -22.76 -8.75 -33.95
CA THR A 57 -23.80 -8.76 -34.98
C THR A 57 -23.16 -8.43 -36.33
N PRO A 58 -23.31 -9.25 -37.38
CA PRO A 58 -22.79 -8.90 -38.70
C PRO A 58 -23.58 -7.69 -39.24
N LEU A 59 -22.93 -6.53 -39.36
CA LEU A 59 -23.45 -5.42 -40.14
C LEU A 59 -23.28 -5.75 -41.64
N GLY A 60 -24.18 -6.59 -42.18
CA GLY A 60 -24.04 -7.10 -43.54
C GLY A 60 -25.11 -8.09 -43.98
N LYS A 61 -26.38 -7.64 -43.98
CA LYS A 61 -27.42 -8.06 -44.92
C LYS A 61 -28.28 -6.84 -45.21
#